data_AF-A0A3D2GTC3-F1
#
_entry.id   AF-A0A3D2GTC3-F1
#
_cell.length_a   1.000
_cell.length_b   1.000
_cell.length_c   1.000
_cell.angle_alpha   90.00
_cell.angle_beta   90.00
_cell.angle_gamma   90.00
#
_symmetry.space_group_name_H-M   'P 1'
#
loop_
_entity.id
_entity.type
_entity.pdbx_description
1 polymer ?
#
loop_
_entity_poly.entity_id
_entity_poly.type
_entity_poly.pdbx_seq_one_letter_code
_entity_poly.pdbx_strand_id
1 'polypeptide(L)'
;MRFILAALILTITSVLTMTAKANPLAEYRWSYRPVLVFAQSQQDQNFTDQMRAIRQQIGSAYERDIMHISVAGETVDLDAADLSDTAPQLSFDATDLRRKYGVNDDQFLVVLVGKDGGEKGRWDEPVNMG
;
A
#
# COMPACT_ATOMS: atom_id res chain seq x y z
N MET A 1 63.70 6.12 35.45
CA MET A 1 62.72 7.24 35.52
C MET A 1 61.62 6.92 34.51
N ARG A 2 60.40 6.68 34.98
CA ARG A 2 59.18 6.43 34.18
C ARG A 2 58.74 7.76 33.54
N PHE A 3 58.11 7.75 32.36
CA PHE A 3 56.92 8.55 31.99
C PHE A 3 56.56 8.20 30.53
N ILE A 4 55.55 7.34 30.32
CA ILE A 4 54.96 7.10 29.00
C ILE A 4 53.58 7.77 28.99
N LEU A 5 53.36 8.61 27.97
CA LEU A 5 52.15 9.39 27.71
C LEU A 5 50.90 8.52 27.62
N ALA A 6 49.81 8.99 28.23
CA ALA A 6 48.46 8.51 27.99
C ALA A 6 47.89 9.21 26.75
N ALA A 7 47.48 8.45 25.73
CA ALA A 7 46.69 8.93 24.61
C ALA A 7 45.31 8.28 24.69
N LEU A 8 44.30 9.09 25.02
CA LEU A 8 42.90 8.70 25.10
C LEU A 8 42.29 8.77 23.69
N ILE A 9 42.01 7.62 23.09
CA ILE A 9 41.36 7.54 21.78
C ILE A 9 39.84 7.45 22.01
N LEU A 10 39.14 8.53 21.71
CA LEU A 10 37.68 8.60 21.71
C LEU A 10 37.17 8.15 20.34
N THR A 11 36.73 6.89 20.22
CA THR A 11 36.09 6.40 18.99
C THR A 11 34.62 6.80 18.98
N ILE A 12 34.25 7.72 18.09
CA ILE A 12 32.85 8.07 17.83
C ILE A 12 32.28 7.01 16.89
N THR A 13 31.46 6.11 17.41
CA THR A 13 30.67 5.18 16.58
C THR A 13 29.41 5.90 16.11
N SER A 14 29.38 6.31 14.85
CA SER A 14 28.17 6.82 14.19
C SER A 14 27.19 5.67 13.98
N VAL A 15 26.07 5.68 14.70
CA VAL A 15 24.95 4.77 14.47
C VAL A 15 24.14 5.32 13.29
N LEU A 16 24.22 4.66 12.14
CA LEU A 16 23.33 4.92 11.01
C LEU A 16 21.96 4.33 11.32
N THR A 17 21.03 5.15 11.81
CA THR A 17 19.64 4.75 11.99
C THR A 17 18.99 4.66 10.62
N MET A 18 18.87 3.44 10.07
CA MET A 18 18.02 3.20 8.91
C MET A 18 16.56 3.33 9.34
N THR A 19 15.91 4.43 8.98
CA THR A 19 14.46 4.55 9.09
C THR A 19 13.82 3.61 8.07
N ALA A 20 13.46 2.41 8.50
CA ALA A 20 12.57 1.54 7.74
C ALA A 20 11.28 2.32 7.48
N LYS A 21 11.02 2.69 6.20
CA LYS A 21 9.76 3.33 5.81
C LYS A 21 8.61 2.42 6.27
N ALA A 22 7.74 2.96 7.12
CA ALA A 22 6.58 2.23 7.64
C ALA A 22 5.79 1.65 6.46
N ASN A 23 5.47 0.35 6.50
CA ASN A 23 4.65 -0.26 5.48
C ASN A 23 3.25 0.38 5.59
N PRO A 24 2.77 1.12 4.58
CA PRO A 24 1.52 1.88 4.67
C PRO A 24 0.30 1.00 5.01
N LEU A 25 0.32 -0.28 4.64
CA LEU A 25 -0.78 -1.21 4.93
C LEU A 25 -0.59 -2.00 6.24
N ALA A 26 0.47 -1.71 7.01
CA ALA A 26 0.74 -2.43 8.25
C ALA A 26 -0.39 -2.28 9.27
N GLU A 27 -1.09 -1.14 9.27
CA GLU A 27 -2.19 -0.82 10.18
C GLU A 27 -3.47 -1.60 9.86
N TYR A 28 -3.62 -2.16 8.65
CA TYR A 28 -4.75 -3.00 8.26
C TYR A 28 -4.46 -4.50 8.28
N ARG A 29 -3.24 -4.89 8.67
CA ARG A 29 -2.91 -6.30 8.85
C ARG A 29 -3.92 -6.90 9.82
N TRP A 30 -4.40 -8.10 9.50
CA TRP A 30 -5.36 -8.90 10.26
C TRP A 30 -6.84 -8.47 10.20
N SER A 31 -7.14 -7.23 9.79
CA SER A 31 -8.53 -6.74 9.72
C SER A 31 -9.13 -6.84 8.31
N TYR A 32 -8.40 -6.38 7.29
CA TYR A 32 -8.94 -6.26 5.93
C TYR A 32 -8.10 -7.01 4.89
N ARG A 33 -8.70 -7.26 3.73
CA ARG A 33 -8.03 -7.71 2.50
C ARG A 33 -8.01 -6.56 1.50
N PRO A 34 -6.93 -5.76 1.46
CA PRO A 34 -6.83 -4.64 0.53
C PRO A 34 -6.83 -5.14 -0.92
N VAL A 35 -7.68 -4.54 -1.74
CA VAL A 35 -7.60 -4.64 -3.20
C VAL A 35 -7.11 -3.29 -3.70
N LEU A 36 -5.90 -3.26 -4.24
CA LEU A 36 -5.32 -2.08 -4.86
C LEU A 36 -5.60 -2.10 -6.35
N VAL A 37 -6.06 -0.97 -6.90
CA VAL A 37 -6.25 -0.78 -8.34
C VAL A 37 -5.45 0.42 -8.80
N PHE A 38 -4.43 0.17 -9.60
CA PHE A 38 -3.54 1.18 -10.18
C PHE A 38 -3.96 1.48 -11.62
N ALA A 39 -3.85 2.74 -12.03
CA ALA A 39 -3.98 3.16 -13.41
C ALA A 39 -3.24 4.49 -13.66
N GLN A 40 -3.04 4.82 -14.94
CA GLN A 40 -2.47 6.10 -15.35
C GLN A 40 -3.36 7.28 -14.95
N SER A 41 -4.67 7.13 -15.07
CA SER A 41 -5.65 8.17 -14.74
C SER A 41 -7.03 7.58 -14.50
N GLN A 42 -7.97 8.40 -14.03
CA GLN A 42 -9.36 7.97 -13.83
C GLN A 42 -10.10 7.73 -15.16
N GLN A 43 -9.56 8.23 -16.28
CA GLN A 43 -10.11 8.03 -17.62
C GLN A 43 -9.63 6.72 -18.27
N ASP A 44 -8.72 6.00 -17.63
CA ASP A 44 -8.29 4.68 -18.10
C ASP A 44 -9.51 3.73 -18.18
N GLN A 45 -9.65 3.05 -19.32
CA GLN A 45 -10.78 2.17 -19.58
C GLN A 45 -10.78 0.96 -18.64
N ASN A 46 -9.61 0.34 -18.41
CA ASN A 46 -9.47 -0.79 -17.50
C ASN A 46 -9.78 -0.36 -16.06
N PHE A 47 -9.35 0.85 -15.67
CA PHE A 47 -9.73 1.43 -14.37
C PHE A 47 -11.24 1.57 -14.23
N THR A 48 -11.89 2.16 -15.23
CA THR A 48 -13.34 2.37 -15.23
C THR A 48 -14.11 1.05 -15.15
N ASP A 49 -13.67 0.04 -15.89
CA ASP A 49 -14.31 -1.28 -15.92
C ASP A 49 -14.08 -2.04 -14.60
N GLN A 50 -12.88 -1.96 -14.01
CA GLN A 50 -12.61 -2.54 -12.70
C GLN A 50 -13.43 -1.88 -11.59
N MET A 51 -13.55 -0.56 -11.58
CA MET A 51 -14.38 0.16 -10.61
C MET A 51 -15.87 -0.20 -10.76
N ARG A 52 -16.33 -0.47 -11.98
CA ARG A 52 -17.70 -0.95 -12.23
C ARG A 52 -17.90 -2.36 -11.66
N ALA A 53 -16.95 -3.27 -11.87
CA ALA A 53 -16.99 -4.62 -11.33
C ALA A 53 -17.05 -4.59 -9.79
N ILE A 54 -16.20 -3.78 -9.15
CA ILE A 54 -16.21 -3.59 -7.69
C ILE A 54 -17.57 -3.10 -7.19
N ARG A 55 -18.15 -2.07 -7.82
CA ARG A 55 -19.45 -1.51 -7.42
C ARG A 55 -20.61 -2.50 -7.56
N GLN A 56 -20.55 -3.38 -8.55
CA GLN A 56 -21.56 -4.43 -8.73
C GLN A 56 -21.51 -5.52 -7.65
N GLN A 57 -20.41 -5.58 -6.88
CA GLN A 57 -20.12 -6.64 -5.92
C GLN A 57 -20.12 -6.17 -4.46
N ILE A 58 -20.51 -4.91 -4.19
CA ILE A 58 -20.49 -4.31 -2.85
C ILE A 58 -21.21 -5.20 -1.81
N GLY A 59 -22.32 -5.84 -2.17
CA GLY A 59 -23.03 -6.77 -1.27
C GLY A 59 -22.22 -8.02 -0.84
N SER A 60 -21.33 -8.53 -1.70
CA SER A 60 -20.45 -9.69 -1.40
C SER A 60 -19.10 -9.30 -0.79
N ALA A 61 -18.70 -8.03 -0.91
CA ALA A 61 -17.47 -7.51 -0.33
C ALA A 61 -17.55 -7.39 1.21
N TYR A 62 -18.76 -7.14 1.75
CA TYR A 62 -19.05 -7.14 3.19
C TYR A 62 -18.71 -8.47 3.87
N GLU A 63 -18.90 -9.61 3.21
CA GLU A 63 -18.62 -10.92 3.81
C GLU A 63 -17.12 -11.23 3.92
N ARG A 64 -16.26 -10.44 3.26
CA ARG A 64 -14.84 -10.76 3.05
C ARG A 64 -13.84 -9.76 3.64
N ASP A 65 -14.32 -8.75 4.37
CA ASP A 65 -13.51 -7.65 4.89
C ASP A 65 -12.64 -7.00 3.80
N ILE A 66 -13.20 -6.81 2.59
CA ILE A 66 -12.45 -6.22 1.48
C ILE A 66 -12.44 -4.69 1.61
N MET A 67 -11.26 -4.10 1.46
CA MET A 67 -11.06 -2.65 1.40
C MET A 67 -10.47 -2.29 0.03
N HIS A 68 -11.08 -1.35 -0.69
CA HIS A 68 -10.59 -0.95 -2.00
C HIS A 68 -9.72 0.30 -1.88
N ILE A 69 -8.54 0.25 -2.50
CA ILE A 69 -7.63 1.40 -2.63
C ILE A 69 -7.43 1.61 -4.11
N SER A 70 -7.78 2.77 -4.62
CA SER A 70 -7.54 3.11 -6.03
C SER A 70 -6.45 4.17 -6.15
N VAL A 71 -5.58 4.00 -7.14
CA VAL A 71 -4.47 4.90 -7.43
C VAL A 71 -4.52 5.26 -8.91
N ALA A 72 -5.03 6.45 -9.22
CA ALA A 72 -5.24 6.93 -10.58
C ALA A 72 -4.42 8.20 -10.79
N GLY A 73 -3.31 8.09 -11.53
CA GLY A 73 -2.28 9.13 -11.55
C GLY A 73 -1.74 9.38 -10.13
N GLU A 74 -1.77 10.63 -9.69
CA GLU A 74 -1.36 11.03 -8.33
C GLU A 74 -2.49 10.94 -7.29
N THR A 75 -3.73 10.69 -7.71
CA THR A 75 -4.87 10.58 -6.80
C THR A 75 -4.91 9.20 -6.17
N VAL A 76 -5.01 9.15 -4.84
CA VAL A 76 -5.35 7.94 -4.09
C VAL A 76 -6.73 8.10 -3.47
N ASP A 77 -7.61 7.13 -3.73
CA ASP A 77 -8.95 7.07 -3.14
C ASP A 77 -9.12 5.77 -2.35
N LEU A 78 -9.82 5.87 -1.23
CA LEU A 78 -10.08 4.79 -0.29
C LEU A 78 -11.58 4.56 -0.23
N ASP A 79 -12.04 3.52 -0.93
CA ASP A 79 -13.42 3.07 -0.83
C ASP A 79 -13.48 1.93 0.20
N ALA A 80 -13.74 2.34 1.44
CA ALA A 80 -13.86 1.46 2.57
C ALA A 80 -15.29 1.56 3.09
N ALA A 81 -16.20 0.87 2.39
CA ALA A 81 -17.65 0.89 2.61
C ALA A 81 -18.14 0.60 4.05
N ASP A 82 -17.25 0.19 4.96
CA ASP A 82 -17.58 -0.10 6.37
C ASP A 82 -16.53 0.37 7.38
N LEU A 83 -15.56 1.21 6.96
CA LEU A 83 -14.74 1.90 7.94
C LEU A 83 -15.56 3.07 8.49
N SER A 84 -16.38 2.78 9.50
CA SER A 84 -16.96 3.76 10.43
C SER A 84 -15.92 4.82 10.86
N ASP A 85 -16.34 5.87 11.57
CA ASP A 85 -15.53 7.00 12.15
C ASP A 85 -14.17 6.63 12.83
N THR A 86 -13.83 5.36 12.90
CA THR A 86 -12.58 4.74 13.36
C THR A 86 -11.60 4.35 12.25
N ALA A 87 -11.92 4.53 10.96
CA ALA A 87 -10.96 4.37 9.87
C ALA A 87 -9.75 5.26 10.17
N PRO A 88 -8.52 4.73 10.27
CA PRO A 88 -7.37 5.60 10.32
C PRO A 88 -7.42 6.50 9.07
N GLN A 89 -7.28 7.82 9.26
CA GLN A 89 -7.11 8.78 8.17
C GLN A 89 -5.77 8.50 7.52
N LEU A 90 -5.72 7.45 6.71
CA LEU A 90 -4.52 7.06 6.01
C LEU A 90 -4.41 7.93 4.77
N SER A 91 -3.42 8.81 4.79
CA SER A 91 -2.91 9.36 3.55
C SER A 91 -1.91 8.36 2.97
N PHE A 92 -2.27 7.78 1.83
CA PHE A 92 -1.33 7.05 1.02
C PHE A 92 -0.77 7.97 -0.04
N ASP A 93 0.55 7.92 -0.22
CA ASP A 93 1.20 8.54 -1.38
C ASP A 93 1.18 7.56 -2.57
N ALA A 94 0.75 8.06 -3.72
CA ALA A 94 0.62 7.28 -4.95
C ALA A 94 1.97 6.68 -5.40
N THR A 95 3.06 7.45 -5.25
CA THR A 95 4.43 7.02 -5.60
C THR A 95 4.89 5.91 -4.67
N ASP A 96 4.60 6.02 -3.38
CA ASP A 96 4.97 5.03 -2.38
C ASP A 96 4.24 3.69 -2.60
N LEU A 97 2.95 3.74 -2.95
CA LEU A 97 2.19 2.54 -3.32
C LEU A 97 2.73 1.91 -4.60
N ARG A 98 2.93 2.68 -5.67
CA ARG A 98 3.49 2.17 -6.94
C ARG A 98 4.85 1.51 -6.74
N ARG A 99 5.75 2.18 -6.01
CA ARG A 99 7.08 1.65 -5.70
C ARG A 99 7.01 0.36 -4.90
N LYS A 100 6.09 0.27 -3.93
CA LYS A 100 5.92 -0.93 -3.10
C LYS A 100 5.44 -2.14 -3.92
N TYR A 101 4.59 -1.93 -4.91
CA TYR A 101 4.00 -3.01 -5.72
C TYR A 101 4.66 -3.20 -7.09
N GLY A 102 5.68 -2.40 -7.41
CA GLY A 102 6.43 -2.47 -8.67
C GLY A 102 5.58 -2.10 -9.88
N VAL A 103 4.79 -1.03 -9.77
CA VAL A 103 3.87 -0.57 -10.81
C VAL A 103 4.40 0.72 -11.44
N ASN A 104 4.42 0.77 -12.77
CA ASN A 104 4.79 1.98 -13.51
C ASN A 104 3.65 3.00 -13.53
N ASP A 105 3.95 4.27 -13.81
CA ASP A 105 2.95 5.35 -13.80
C ASP A 105 1.88 5.21 -14.90
N ASP A 106 2.21 4.53 -16.00
CA ASP A 106 1.34 4.28 -17.16
C ASP A 106 0.66 2.90 -17.12
N GLN A 107 0.85 2.14 -16.04
CA GLN A 107 0.39 0.76 -15.96
C GLN A 107 -0.94 0.63 -15.21
N PHE A 108 -1.88 -0.09 -15.80
CA PHE A 108 -3.02 -0.65 -15.08
C PHE A 108 -2.59 -1.93 -14.36
N LEU A 109 -2.96 -2.05 -13.08
CA LEU A 109 -2.71 -3.26 -12.31
C LEU A 109 -3.70 -3.39 -11.15
N VAL A 110 -4.19 -4.60 -10.92
CA VAL A 110 -4.94 -4.95 -9.73
C VAL A 110 -4.11 -5.86 -8.85
N VAL A 111 -4.04 -5.55 -7.56
CA VAL A 111 -3.32 -6.35 -6.56
C VAL A 111 -4.24 -6.67 -5.40
N LEU A 112 -4.44 -7.97 -5.12
CA LEU A 112 -5.11 -8.43 -3.92
C LEU A 112 -4.08 -8.70 -2.84
N VAL A 113 -4.25 -8.09 -1.68
CA VAL A 113 -3.41 -8.28 -0.50
C VAL A 113 -4.21 -9.02 0.56
N GLY A 114 -3.62 -10.08 1.09
CA GLY A 114 -4.22 -10.86 2.18
C GLY A 114 -4.15 -10.14 3.52
N LYS A 115 -4.88 -10.66 4.51
CA LYS A 115 -4.82 -10.19 5.91
C LYS A 115 -3.42 -10.32 6.52
N ASP A 116 -2.61 -11.24 6.01
CA ASP A 116 -1.20 -11.42 6.36
C ASP A 116 -0.27 -10.35 5.74
N GLY A 117 -0.81 -9.48 4.88
CA GLY A 117 -0.07 -8.46 4.16
C GLY A 117 0.70 -8.98 2.94
N GLY A 118 0.53 -10.26 2.59
CA GLY A 118 1.12 -10.84 1.38
C GLY A 118 0.25 -10.62 0.15
N GLU A 119 0.88 -10.50 -1.02
CA GLU A 119 0.18 -10.52 -2.30
C GLU A 119 -0.47 -11.89 -2.54
N LYS A 120 -1.76 -11.90 -2.86
CA LYS A 120 -2.55 -13.11 -3.14
C LYS A 120 -2.94 -13.23 -4.60
N GLY A 121 -2.94 -12.12 -5.32
CA GLY A 121 -3.16 -12.10 -6.75
C GLY A 121 -2.76 -10.77 -7.36
N ARG A 122 -2.45 -10.83 -8.65
CA ARG A 122 -2.01 -9.72 -9.48
C ARG A 122 -2.58 -9.92 -10.87
N TRP A 123 -3.22 -8.89 -11.40
CA TRP A 123 -3.87 -8.91 -12.72
C TRP A 123 -3.60 -7.60 -13.45
N ASP A 124 -3.16 -7.70 -14.70
CA ASP A 124 -2.93 -6.58 -15.62
C ASP A 124 -4.16 -6.25 -16.48
N GLU A 125 -5.28 -6.93 -16.22
CA GLU A 125 -6.59 -6.71 -16.83
C GLU A 125 -7.69 -6.66 -15.74
N PRO A 126 -8.83 -6.00 -16.02
CA PRO A 126 -9.96 -5.99 -15.09
C PRO A 126 -10.40 -7.40 -14.71
N VAL A 127 -10.56 -7.63 -13.41
CA VAL A 127 -10.91 -8.92 -12.83
C VAL A 127 -12.17 -8.81 -11.98
N ASN A 128 -12.98 -9.86 -12.05
CA ASN A 128 -14.13 -10.03 -11.18
C ASN A 128 -13.65 -10.49 -9.79
N MET A 129 -13.91 -9.69 -8.76
CA MET A 129 -13.45 -9.93 -7.38
C MET A 129 -14.49 -10.70 -6.56
N GLY A 130 -15.07 -11.73 -7.19
CA GLY A 130 -16.18 -12.57 -6.73
C GLY A 130 -16.00 -13.27 -5.41
#